data_AF-A0A1X9Z4Z1-F1
#
_entry.id   AF-A0A1X9Z4Z1-F1
#
_cell.length_a   1.000
_cell.length_b   1.000
_cell.length_c   1.000
_cell.angle_alpha   90.00
_cell.angle_beta   90.00
_cell.angle_gamma   90.00
#
_symmetry.space_group_name_H-M   'P 1'
#
loop_
_entity.id
_entity.type
_entity.pdbx_description
1 polymer ?
#
loop_
_entity_poly.entity_id
_entity_poly.type
_entity_poly.pdbx_seq_one_letter_code
_entity_poly.pdbx_strand_id
1 'polypeptide(L)'
;MENLEYLENEIASFREAFCPYGYLDIKTAVSHAINAGFDSAWAFDQIELFCDECGMKFSDVDPCYIVMDGIFQQARNEIEALSGFDVCNDANFYVYGNFMCSSFEGAEEDRERLRAVLSGCSGHFDELSDCATYWLIENEVELSAGEVK
;
A
#
# COMPACT_ATOMS: atom_id res chain seq x y z
N MET A 1 -32.02 32.21 -6.97
CA MET A 1 -31.31 31.30 -6.04
C MET A 1 -30.69 30.12 -6.79
N GLU A 2 -31.32 29.62 -7.86
CA GLU A 2 -30.79 28.53 -8.74
C GLU A 2 -29.44 28.79 -9.45
N ASN A 3 -28.88 30.00 -9.41
CA ASN A 3 -27.68 30.35 -10.19
C ASN A 3 -26.36 30.28 -9.39
N LEU A 4 -26.45 30.30 -8.05
CA LEU A 4 -25.25 30.19 -7.19
C LEU A 4 -24.83 28.74 -7.01
N GLU A 5 -25.79 27.86 -6.72
CA GLU A 5 -25.57 26.42 -6.56
C GLU A 5 -25.05 25.78 -7.86
N TYR A 6 -25.60 26.18 -9.02
CA TYR A 6 -25.07 25.75 -10.32
C TYR A 6 -23.62 26.19 -10.54
N LEU A 7 -23.31 27.46 -10.24
CA LEU A 7 -21.95 27.99 -10.40
C LEU A 7 -20.96 27.31 -9.43
N GLU A 8 -21.37 27.04 -8.20
CA GLU A 8 -20.56 26.31 -7.21
C GLU A 8 -20.28 24.88 -7.69
N ASN A 9 -21.27 24.20 -8.27
CA ASN A 9 -21.11 22.86 -8.85
C ASN A 9 -20.15 22.87 -10.06
N GLU A 10 -20.24 23.87 -10.94
CA GLU A 10 -19.32 24.02 -12.08
C GLU A 10 -17.88 24.29 -11.62
N ILE A 11 -17.69 25.12 -10.59
CA ILE A 11 -16.36 25.42 -10.01
C ILE A 11 -15.79 24.17 -9.32
N ALA A 12 -16.59 23.43 -8.56
CA ALA A 12 -16.17 22.19 -7.93
C ALA A 12 -15.75 21.16 -8.98
N SER A 13 -16.59 20.93 -9.99
CA SER A 13 -16.30 20.02 -11.11
C SER A 13 -15.02 20.41 -11.85
N PHE A 14 -14.78 21.70 -12.08
CA PHE A 14 -13.56 22.19 -12.73
C PHE A 14 -12.30 21.95 -11.87
N ARG A 15 -12.39 22.14 -10.55
CA ARG A 15 -11.27 21.89 -9.63
C ARG A 15 -10.96 20.40 -9.52
N GLU A 16 -11.99 19.57 -9.38
CA GLU A 16 -11.87 18.11 -9.36
C GLU A 16 -11.29 17.56 -10.66
N ALA A 17 -11.63 18.16 -11.81
CA ALA A 17 -11.06 17.77 -13.11
C ALA A 17 -9.58 18.11 -13.26
N PHE A 18 -9.06 19.12 -12.54
CA PHE A 18 -7.66 19.56 -12.65
C PHE A 18 -6.76 18.91 -11.61
N CYS A 19 -7.27 18.70 -10.39
CA CYS A 19 -6.58 18.02 -9.31
C CYS A 19 -7.64 17.46 -8.34
N PRO A 20 -8.11 16.22 -8.53
CA PRO A 20 -9.14 15.62 -7.69
C PRO A 20 -8.67 15.43 -6.23
N TYR A 21 -7.36 15.49 -6.02
CA TYR A 21 -6.71 15.26 -4.74
C TYR A 21 -6.16 16.55 -4.11
N GLY A 22 -6.00 16.57 -2.80
CA GLY A 22 -5.22 17.61 -2.14
C GLY A 22 -3.73 17.47 -2.50
N TYR A 23 -3.02 18.60 -2.56
CA TYR A 23 -1.56 18.60 -2.76
C TYR A 23 -0.82 17.72 -1.74
N LEU A 24 -1.30 17.69 -0.50
CA LEU A 24 -0.72 16.87 0.56
C LEU A 24 -0.92 15.38 0.29
N ASP A 25 -2.07 14.97 -0.22
CA ASP A 25 -2.36 13.56 -0.51
C ASP A 25 -1.47 13.05 -1.64
N ILE A 26 -1.35 13.84 -2.72
CA ILE A 26 -0.43 13.53 -3.83
C ILE A 26 1.01 13.45 -3.33
N LYS A 27 1.44 14.44 -2.54
CA LYS A 27 2.80 14.47 -1.99
C LYS A 27 3.09 13.25 -1.12
N THR A 28 2.15 12.88 -0.25
CA THR A 28 2.29 11.74 0.65
C THR A 28 2.33 10.43 -0.13
N ALA A 29 1.38 10.22 -1.04
CA ALA A 29 1.34 9.03 -1.91
C ALA A 29 2.67 8.85 -2.69
N VAL A 30 3.13 9.90 -3.37
CA VAL A 30 4.41 9.88 -4.10
C VAL A 30 5.59 9.66 -3.16
N SER A 31 5.57 10.25 -1.96
CA SER A 31 6.64 10.05 -0.97
C SER A 31 6.71 8.60 -0.49
N HIS A 32 5.58 7.93 -0.26
CA HIS A 32 5.57 6.52 0.12
C HIS A 32 6.06 5.64 -1.01
N ALA A 33 5.64 5.88 -2.26
CA ALA A 33 6.15 5.17 -3.42
C ALA A 33 7.68 5.29 -3.56
N ILE A 34 8.22 6.51 -3.45
CA ILE A 34 9.67 6.76 -3.50
C ILE A 34 10.40 6.05 -2.36
N ASN A 35 9.87 6.10 -1.14
CA ASN A 35 10.47 5.43 0.01
C ASN A 35 10.46 3.89 -0.12
N ALA A 36 9.51 3.34 -0.88
CA ALA A 36 9.40 1.91 -1.18
C ALA A 36 10.16 1.49 -2.45
N GLY A 37 10.98 2.37 -3.04
CA GLY A 37 11.83 2.06 -4.21
C GLY A 37 11.15 2.28 -5.57
N PHE A 38 9.95 2.86 -5.60
CA PHE A 38 9.20 3.16 -6.82
C PHE A 38 9.33 4.62 -7.25
N ASP A 39 8.83 4.94 -8.44
CA ASP A 39 8.72 6.32 -8.92
C ASP A 39 7.28 6.84 -8.85
N SER A 40 7.11 8.13 -9.17
CA SER A 40 5.79 8.76 -9.18
C SER A 40 4.88 8.23 -10.30
N ALA A 41 5.44 7.64 -11.36
CA ALA A 41 4.65 7.08 -12.45
C ALA A 41 3.98 5.80 -11.96
N TRP A 42 4.73 4.92 -11.29
CA TRP A 42 4.19 3.74 -10.65
C TRP A 42 3.06 4.07 -9.67
N ALA A 43 3.23 5.12 -8.85
CA ALA A 43 2.19 5.57 -7.92
C ALA A 43 0.90 5.98 -8.65
N PHE A 44 1.02 6.65 -9.80
CA PHE A 44 -0.12 7.01 -10.63
C PHE A 44 -0.77 5.79 -11.27
N ASP A 45 0.03 4.85 -11.78
CA ASP A 45 -0.45 3.60 -12.38
C ASP A 45 -1.26 2.77 -11.38
N GLN A 46 -0.88 2.74 -10.09
CA GLN A 46 -1.66 2.05 -9.05
C GLN A 46 -3.06 2.68 -8.89
N ILE A 47 -3.14 4.01 -8.93
CA ILE A 47 -4.41 4.74 -8.80
C ILE A 47 -5.30 4.48 -10.01
N GLU A 48 -4.75 4.52 -11.22
CA GLU A 48 -5.47 4.24 -12.46
C GLU A 48 -6.00 2.81 -12.47
N LEU A 49 -5.15 1.83 -12.14
CA LEU A 49 -5.53 0.43 -12.06
C LEU A 49 -6.68 0.20 -11.08
N PHE A 50 -6.58 0.75 -9.87
CA PHE A 50 -7.63 0.61 -8.85
C PHE A 50 -8.96 1.21 -9.32
N CYS A 51 -8.93 2.38 -9.97
CA CYS A 51 -10.12 3.02 -10.53
C CYS A 51 -10.77 2.14 -11.60
N ASP A 52 -9.97 1.56 -12.50
CA ASP A 52 -10.45 0.69 -13.57
C ASP A 52 -11.05 -0.62 -13.02
N GLU A 53 -10.39 -1.26 -12.06
CA GLU A 53 -10.84 -2.51 -11.45
C GLU A 53 -12.11 -2.35 -10.61
N CYS A 54 -12.22 -1.24 -9.88
CA CYS A 54 -13.38 -0.95 -9.03
C CYS A 54 -14.50 -0.17 -9.74
N GLY A 55 -14.28 0.27 -10.99
CA GLY A 55 -15.23 1.12 -11.72
C GLY A 55 -15.46 2.48 -11.03
N MET A 56 -14.42 3.02 -10.38
CA MET A 56 -14.45 4.28 -9.63
C MET A 56 -13.82 5.41 -10.44
N LYS A 57 -14.14 6.66 -10.10
CA LYS A 57 -13.46 7.83 -10.67
C LYS A 57 -12.28 8.23 -9.78
N PHE A 58 -11.30 8.89 -10.36
CA PHE A 58 -10.18 9.50 -9.63
C PHE A 58 -10.65 10.45 -8.51
N SER A 59 -11.77 11.16 -8.68
CA SER A 59 -12.35 12.04 -7.64
C SER A 59 -12.85 11.29 -6.41
N ASP A 60 -13.09 9.98 -6.52
CA ASP A 60 -13.84 9.20 -5.54
C ASP A 60 -12.92 8.30 -4.69
N VAL A 61 -11.60 8.42 -4.86
CA VAL A 61 -10.61 7.54 -4.23
C VAL A 61 -9.58 8.32 -3.40
N ASP A 62 -8.99 7.65 -2.42
CA ASP A 62 -7.86 8.18 -1.65
C ASP A 62 -6.54 7.68 -2.27
N PRO A 63 -5.73 8.57 -2.87
CA PRO A 63 -4.50 8.17 -3.56
C PRO A 63 -3.44 7.66 -2.58
N CYS A 64 -3.43 8.11 -1.31
CA CYS A 64 -2.52 7.60 -0.31
C CYS A 64 -2.85 6.14 0.02
N TYR A 65 -4.13 5.86 0.22
CA TYR A 65 -4.59 4.49 0.47
C TYR A 65 -4.21 3.57 -0.69
N ILE A 66 -4.54 3.95 -1.93
CA ILE A 66 -4.27 3.10 -3.09
C ILE A 66 -2.78 2.82 -3.27
N VAL A 67 -1.95 3.86 -3.14
CA VAL A 67 -0.49 3.68 -3.28
C VAL A 67 0.07 2.80 -2.17
N MET A 68 -0.40 2.97 -0.92
CA MET A 68 0.00 2.10 0.19
C MET A 68 -0.46 0.65 -0.01
N ASP A 69 -1.68 0.44 -0.50
CA ASP A 69 -2.22 -0.88 -0.83
C ASP A 69 -1.39 -1.54 -1.93
N GLY A 70 -1.04 -0.81 -3.00
CA GLY A 70 -0.14 -1.27 -4.04
C GLY A 70 1.24 -1.68 -3.50
N ILE A 71 1.84 -0.88 -2.61
CA ILE A 71 3.15 -1.19 -1.98
C ILE A 71 3.03 -2.50 -1.20
N PHE A 72 1.97 -2.64 -0.41
CA PHE A 72 1.74 -3.83 0.40
C PHE A 72 1.45 -5.08 -0.45
N GLN A 73 0.74 -4.95 -1.56
CA GLN A 73 0.51 -6.07 -2.47
C GLN A 73 1.81 -6.50 -3.17
N GLN A 74 2.68 -5.57 -3.58
CA GLN A 74 4.00 -5.92 -4.12
C GLN A 74 4.87 -6.62 -3.08
N ALA A 75 4.89 -6.10 -1.85
CA ALA A 75 5.60 -6.74 -0.74
C ALA A 75 5.10 -8.16 -0.47
N ARG A 76 3.77 -8.35 -0.46
CA ARG A 76 3.15 -9.67 -0.28
C ARG A 76 3.57 -10.64 -1.37
N ASN A 77 3.50 -10.23 -2.64
CA ASN A 77 3.88 -11.08 -3.77
C ASN A 77 5.34 -11.54 -3.65
N GLU A 78 6.23 -10.64 -3.23
CA GLU A 78 7.65 -10.97 -3.02
C GLU A 78 7.83 -11.94 -1.85
N ILE A 79 7.18 -11.68 -0.71
CA ILE A 79 7.21 -12.59 0.44
C ILE A 79 6.70 -13.98 0.06
N GLU A 80 5.57 -14.06 -0.64
CA GLU A 80 5.02 -15.34 -1.11
C GLU A 80 5.99 -16.06 -2.05
N ALA A 81 6.60 -15.34 -3.00
CA ALA A 81 7.56 -15.92 -3.94
C ALA A 81 8.80 -16.50 -3.23
N LEU A 82 9.30 -15.83 -2.19
CA LEU A 82 10.49 -16.24 -1.44
C LEU A 82 10.23 -17.33 -0.40
N SER A 83 9.07 -17.25 0.26
CA SER A 83 8.76 -18.07 1.43
C SER A 83 7.79 -19.22 1.13
N GLY A 84 7.06 -19.15 0.02
CA GLY A 84 5.91 -20.00 -0.27
C GLY A 84 4.74 -19.79 0.69
N PHE A 85 4.76 -18.71 1.48
CA PHE A 85 3.73 -18.36 2.44
C PHE A 85 2.96 -17.15 1.92
N ASP A 86 1.70 -17.38 1.53
CA ASP A 86 0.82 -16.30 1.16
C ASP A 86 0.25 -15.70 2.44
N VAL A 87 0.76 -14.53 2.81
CA VAL A 87 0.28 -13.75 3.96
C VAL A 87 -1.25 -13.71 3.88
N CYS A 88 -1.84 -13.10 2.84
CA CYS A 88 -3.23 -13.25 2.35
C CYS A 88 -4.06 -14.41 2.91
N ASN A 89 -3.63 -15.59 2.50
CA ASN A 89 -4.48 -16.77 2.48
C ASN A 89 -4.06 -17.79 3.56
N ASP A 90 -2.81 -17.74 4.01
CA ASP A 90 -2.22 -18.72 4.93
C ASP A 90 -2.13 -18.21 6.37
N ALA A 91 -1.98 -16.90 6.56
CA ALA A 91 -2.23 -16.25 7.84
C ALA A 91 -3.71 -15.87 7.85
N ASN A 92 -4.42 -16.26 8.91
CA ASN A 92 -5.88 -16.25 8.97
C ASN A 92 -6.45 -14.82 9.16
N PHE A 93 -5.94 -13.85 8.39
CA PHE A 93 -6.26 -12.45 8.54
C PHE A 93 -7.28 -11.97 7.52
N TYR A 94 -7.94 -10.90 7.91
CA TYR A 94 -8.84 -10.15 7.05
C TYR A 94 -8.33 -8.71 7.00
N VAL A 95 -7.74 -8.31 5.88
CA VAL A 95 -7.50 -6.90 5.59
C VAL A 95 -8.83 -6.35 5.07
N TYR A 96 -9.57 -5.66 5.92
CA TYR A 96 -10.65 -4.80 5.44
C TYR A 96 -10.00 -3.55 4.88
N GLY A 97 -10.05 -3.40 3.55
CA GLY A 97 -9.77 -2.12 2.91
C GLY A 97 -10.83 -1.12 3.33
N ASN A 98 -10.63 -0.43 4.45
CA ASN A 98 -11.50 0.68 4.81
C ASN A 98 -10.73 1.78 5.51
N PHE A 99 -11.03 3.00 5.07
CA PHE A 99 -10.70 4.27 5.69
C PHE A 99 -10.61 4.12 7.23
N MET A 100 -9.40 4.30 7.75
CA MET A 100 -9.04 4.61 9.15
C MET A 100 -8.40 3.55 10.05
N CYS A 101 -8.44 2.23 9.84
CA CYS A 101 -7.74 1.30 10.77
C CYS A 101 -7.61 -0.12 10.19
N SER A 102 -6.41 -0.51 9.74
CA SER A 102 -6.02 -1.93 9.72
C SER A 102 -5.54 -2.30 11.13
N SER A 103 -6.26 -3.17 11.83
CA SER A 103 -5.85 -3.68 13.14
C SER A 103 -5.51 -5.17 13.05
N PHE A 104 -4.38 -5.55 13.63
CA PHE A 104 -3.99 -6.94 13.87
C PHE A 104 -4.86 -7.58 14.96
N GLU A 105 -6.14 -7.80 14.69
CA GLU A 105 -6.97 -8.62 15.58
C GLU A 105 -6.76 -10.11 15.25
N GLY A 106 -5.72 -10.68 15.87
CA GLY A 106 -5.32 -12.10 15.77
C GLY A 106 -4.14 -12.31 14.80
N ALA A 107 -3.07 -13.05 15.12
CA ALA A 107 -2.67 -13.78 16.32
C ALA A 107 -1.13 -13.66 16.42
N GLU A 108 -0.59 -13.49 17.63
CA GLU A 108 0.88 -13.53 17.85
C GLU A 108 1.48 -14.82 17.24
N GLU A 109 0.72 -15.92 17.24
CA GLU A 109 1.05 -17.19 16.59
C GLU A 109 1.29 -17.07 15.07
N ASP A 110 0.50 -16.25 14.35
CA ASP A 110 0.68 -16.04 12.91
C ASP A 110 1.92 -15.16 12.63
N ARG A 111 2.20 -14.18 13.50
CA ARG A 111 3.45 -13.39 13.46
C ARG A 111 4.66 -14.26 13.73
N GLU A 112 4.59 -15.15 14.72
CA GLU A 112 5.63 -16.14 15.01
C GLU A 112 5.83 -17.11 13.87
N ARG A 113 4.75 -17.58 13.22
CA ARG A 113 4.82 -18.45 12.04
C ARG A 113 5.48 -17.74 10.86
N LEU A 114 5.10 -16.51 10.57
CA LEU A 114 5.72 -15.71 9.52
C LEU A 114 7.21 -15.47 9.82
N ARG A 115 7.56 -15.08 11.05
CA ARG A 115 8.96 -14.94 11.50
C ARG A 115 9.74 -16.24 11.33
N ALA A 116 9.16 -17.38 11.68
CA ALA A 116 9.81 -18.68 11.53
C ALA A 116 10.07 -19.04 10.07
N VAL A 117 9.12 -18.82 9.17
CA VAL A 117 9.31 -19.09 7.74
C VAL A 117 10.38 -18.14 7.16
N LEU A 118 10.30 -16.85 7.47
CA LEU A 118 11.27 -15.85 6.98
C LEU A 118 12.68 -16.05 7.55
N SER A 119 12.82 -16.55 8.78
CA SER A 119 14.14 -16.88 9.35
C SER A 119 14.89 -17.95 8.54
N GLY A 120 14.15 -18.85 7.89
CA GLY A 120 14.70 -19.85 6.96
C GLY A 120 15.15 -19.25 5.63
N CYS A 121 14.70 -18.03 5.31
CA CYS A 121 15.03 -17.30 4.09
C CYS A 121 16.21 -16.34 4.27
N SER A 122 17.00 -16.48 5.34
CA SER A 122 18.01 -15.49 5.71
C SER A 122 19.13 -15.24 4.70
N GLY A 123 19.40 -16.20 3.81
CA GLY A 123 20.32 -16.04 2.68
C GLY A 123 19.76 -15.22 1.51
N HIS A 124 18.46 -14.90 1.52
CA HIS A 124 17.77 -14.13 0.48
C HIS A 124 17.47 -12.69 0.92
N PHE A 125 17.89 -12.28 2.13
CA PHE A 125 17.61 -10.92 2.61
C PHE A 125 18.32 -9.83 1.80
N ASP A 126 19.47 -10.13 1.20
CA ASP A 126 20.15 -9.23 0.26
C ASP A 126 19.43 -9.13 -1.09
N GLU A 127 18.50 -10.05 -1.37
CA GLU A 127 17.70 -10.12 -2.60
C GLU A 127 16.27 -9.55 -2.41
N LEU A 128 15.92 -9.09 -1.20
CA LEU A 128 14.62 -8.49 -0.94
C LEU A 128 14.45 -7.18 -1.72
N SER A 129 13.31 -7.03 -2.39
CA SER A 129 12.92 -5.73 -2.94
C SER A 129 12.68 -4.70 -1.83
N ASP A 130 12.84 -3.42 -2.18
CA ASP A 130 12.62 -2.30 -1.26
C ASP A 130 11.19 -2.30 -0.67
N CYS A 131 10.20 -2.81 -1.41
CA CYS A 131 8.80 -2.89 -0.99
C CYS A 131 8.59 -3.93 0.10
N ALA A 132 9.20 -5.10 -0.04
CA ALA A 132 9.15 -6.16 0.97
C ALA A 132 9.80 -5.68 2.28
N THR A 133 10.95 -5.01 2.17
CA THR A 133 11.64 -4.40 3.32
C THR A 133 10.75 -3.34 3.98
N TYR A 134 10.12 -2.47 3.19
CA TYR A 134 9.19 -1.45 3.70
C TYR A 134 8.03 -2.08 4.49
N TRP A 135 7.36 -3.11 3.95
CA TRP A 135 6.27 -3.80 4.63
C TRP A 135 6.72 -4.46 5.94
N LEU A 136 7.88 -5.11 5.95
CA LEU A 136 8.41 -5.79 7.14
C LEU A 136 8.72 -4.79 8.26
N ILE A 137 9.24 -3.60 7.93
CA ILE A 137 9.50 -2.51 8.88
C ILE A 137 8.19 -1.94 9.44
N GLU A 138 7.22 -1.59 8.58
CA GLU A 138 5.93 -1.00 9.00
C GLU A 138 5.14 -1.94 9.93
N ASN A 139 5.34 -3.25 9.78
CA ASN A 139 4.65 -4.27 10.58
C ASN A 139 5.51 -4.82 11.73
N GLU A 140 6.58 -4.11 12.11
CA GLU A 140 7.48 -4.43 13.23
C GLU A 140 8.03 -5.87 13.18
N VAL A 141 8.26 -6.40 11.97
CA VAL A 141 8.93 -7.67 11.79
C VAL A 141 10.43 -7.42 11.88
N GLU A 142 11.03 -7.80 13.02
CA GLU A 142 12.48 -7.75 13.20
C GLU A 142 13.17 -8.63 12.15
N LEU A 143 13.78 -7.99 11.15
CA LEU A 143 14.72 -8.65 10.27
C LEU A 143 15.95 -9.00 11.11
N SER A 144 16.24 -10.30 11.27
CA SER A 144 17.43 -10.73 11.98
C SER A 144 18.67 -10.32 11.19
N ALA A 145 19.16 -9.11 11.43
CA ALA A 145 20.44 -8.61 10.94
C ALA A 145 21.58 -9.29 11.72
N GLY A 146 21.73 -10.59 11.52
CA GLY A 146 22.91 -11.33 11.95
C GLY A 146 24.07 -11.02 11.04
N GLU A 147 24.81 -9.96 11.38
CA GLU A 147 26.18 -9.68 10.92
C GLU A 147 26.36 -9.37 9.42
N VAL A 148 25.93 -8.17 8.99
CA VAL A 148 26.67 -7.47 7.93
C VAL A 148 28.01 -7.02 8.54
N LYS A 149 29.09 -7.72 8.18
CA LYS A 149 30.47 -7.23 8.35
C LYS A 149 30.86 -6.34 7.19
#